data_AF-A0A560MHY1-F1
#
_entry.id   AF-A0A560MHY1-F1
#
_cell.length_a   1.000
_cell.length_b   1.000
_cell.length_c   1.000
_cell.angle_alpha   90.00
_cell.angle_beta   90.00
_cell.angle_gamma   90.00
#
_symmetry.space_group_name_H-M   'P 1'
#
loop_
_entity.id
_entity.type
_entity.pdbx_description
1 polymer ?
#
loop_
_entity_poly.entity_id
_entity_poly.type
_entity_poly.pdbx_seq_one_letter_code
_entity_poly.pdbx_strand_id
1 'polypeptide(L)'
;MFGRRVEFGKKQETLGGLKEASRPAPDADGAAPAFHKRQWDDPRIGSMLRDAGFAPDDERGNAPTADNRLAVFAAANQRLQERTEAFNRDMKAQHGHCQAVPFLVIDHKIWDGPHGAFLYAQMDLIGYDEWNVIMLASDPQTTQTCGLAGHPGFLPAVTQAMTEHVIGWKARHDALLTAFGIPAGGGRNVAHEQYEMERDALRQEIIDKAGWMKPRIIEDLLRKG
;
A
#
# COMPACT_ATOMS: atom_id res chain seq x y z
N MET A 1 -56.15 8.35 50.78
CA MET A 1 -56.81 9.30 49.85
C MET A 1 -55.83 9.65 48.75
N PHE A 2 -56.31 9.48 47.52
CA PHE A 2 -55.64 9.63 46.21
C PHE A 2 -55.08 11.06 45.98
N GLY A 3 -54.10 11.33 45.10
CA GLY A 3 -53.49 10.46 44.09
C GLY A 3 -52.51 11.15 43.12
N ARG A 4 -52.25 10.41 42.02
CA ARG A 4 -51.62 10.73 40.72
C ARG A 4 -50.12 11.05 40.67
N ARG A 5 -49.33 10.00 40.43
CA ARG A 5 -48.19 10.00 39.50
C ARG A 5 -48.73 9.87 38.07
N VAL A 6 -48.18 10.62 37.13
CA VAL A 6 -48.32 10.40 35.68
C VAL A 6 -46.91 10.32 35.08
N GLU A 7 -46.70 9.24 34.33
CA GLU A 7 -45.51 8.89 33.56
C GLU A 7 -45.31 9.83 32.37
N PHE A 8 -44.06 10.03 31.94
CA PHE A 8 -43.71 9.96 30.53
C PHE A 8 -42.25 9.53 30.40
N GLY A 9 -42.04 8.31 29.91
CA GLY A 9 -40.73 7.78 29.56
C GLY A 9 -40.23 8.34 28.24
N LYS A 10 -38.92 8.58 28.17
CA LYS A 10 -38.14 8.40 26.95
C LYS A 10 -36.92 7.57 27.30
N LYS A 11 -36.92 6.34 26.79
CA LYS A 11 -35.82 5.39 26.78
C LYS A 11 -34.56 6.07 26.23
N GLN A 12 -33.49 6.01 27.02
CA GLN A 12 -32.13 5.98 26.50
C GLN A 12 -32.00 4.69 25.68
N GLU A 13 -31.88 4.80 24.36
CA GLU A 13 -31.25 3.75 23.58
C GLU A 13 -29.76 4.02 23.54
N THR A 14 -29.08 3.27 24.40
CA THR A 14 -27.69 2.89 24.25
C THR A 14 -27.48 2.33 22.84
N LEU A 15 -26.72 3.06 22.02
CA LEU A 15 -26.00 2.50 20.87
C LEU A 15 -25.00 1.48 21.44
N GLY A 16 -25.52 0.25 21.61
CA GLY A 16 -24.76 -0.94 21.95
C GLY A 16 -23.61 -1.09 20.95
N GLY A 17 -22.45 -1.41 21.50
CA GLY A 17 -21.18 -1.41 20.80
C GLY A 17 -21.23 -2.03 19.41
N LEU A 18 -20.53 -1.37 18.49
CA LEU A 18 -19.91 -2.03 17.35
C LEU A 18 -19.06 -3.19 17.89
N LYS A 19 -19.69 -4.36 18.04
CA LYS A 19 -18.99 -5.64 18.01
C LYS A 19 -18.31 -5.67 16.65
N GLU A 20 -17.02 -5.40 16.68
CA GLU A 20 -15.98 -5.90 15.79
C GLU A 20 -16.58 -6.85 14.74
N ALA A 21 -16.93 -6.28 13.59
CA ALA A 21 -17.45 -7.03 12.46
C ALA A 21 -16.32 -7.94 11.97
N SER A 22 -16.30 -9.16 12.51
CA SER A 22 -15.35 -10.20 12.17
C SER A 22 -15.48 -10.49 10.67
N ARG A 23 -14.37 -10.41 9.93
CA ARG A 23 -14.35 -10.70 8.49
C ARG A 23 -14.84 -12.13 8.22
N PRO A 24 -15.53 -12.37 7.09
CA PRO A 24 -16.00 -13.71 6.73
C PRO A 24 -14.82 -14.68 6.57
N ALA A 25 -15.07 -15.94 6.93
CA ALA A 25 -14.12 -17.02 6.68
C ALA A 25 -13.98 -17.23 5.15
N PRO A 26 -12.76 -17.50 4.66
CA PRO A 26 -12.54 -17.75 3.24
C PRO A 26 -13.27 -19.01 2.77
N ASP A 27 -13.66 -19.03 1.50
CA ASP A 27 -14.20 -20.20 0.83
C ASP A 27 -13.11 -21.25 0.50
N ALA A 28 -13.50 -22.35 -0.16
CA ALA A 28 -12.61 -23.47 -0.47
C ALA A 28 -11.43 -23.09 -1.38
N ASP A 29 -11.50 -21.94 -2.07
CA ASP A 29 -10.46 -21.39 -2.94
C ASP A 29 -9.68 -20.23 -2.27
N GLY A 30 -9.93 -19.96 -0.98
CA GLY A 30 -9.16 -19.00 -0.19
C GLY A 30 -9.59 -17.55 -0.37
N ALA A 31 -10.69 -17.27 -1.09
CA ALA A 31 -11.23 -15.92 -1.27
C ALA A 31 -12.31 -15.65 -0.20
N ALA A 32 -12.23 -14.48 0.45
CA ALA A 32 -13.28 -14.02 1.35
C ALA A 32 -14.15 -13.01 0.58
N PRO A 33 -15.48 -13.26 0.43
CA PRO A 33 -16.36 -12.31 -0.23
C PRO A 33 -16.31 -10.94 0.45
N ALA A 34 -16.26 -9.84 -0.30
CA ALA A 34 -16.26 -8.49 0.29
C ALA A 34 -17.54 -8.17 1.10
N PHE A 35 -18.63 -8.88 0.85
CA PHE A 35 -19.92 -8.68 1.52
C PHE A 35 -20.46 -9.99 2.09
N HIS A 36 -20.99 -9.92 3.31
CA HIS A 36 -21.61 -11.08 3.96
C HIS A 36 -22.90 -11.51 3.23
N LYS A 37 -23.19 -12.81 3.19
CA LYS A 37 -24.45 -13.35 2.64
C LYS A 37 -25.70 -12.68 3.24
N ARG A 38 -25.66 -12.32 4.53
CA ARG A 38 -26.74 -11.56 5.20
C ARG A 38 -26.97 -10.15 4.64
N GLN A 39 -25.95 -9.52 4.06
CA GLN A 39 -26.06 -8.22 3.40
C GLN A 39 -26.62 -8.36 1.98
N TRP A 40 -26.33 -9.48 1.31
CA TRP A 40 -26.93 -9.84 0.02
C TRP A 40 -28.40 -10.25 0.12
N ASP A 41 -28.75 -10.98 1.18
CA ASP A 41 -30.10 -11.46 1.45
C ASP A 41 -31.01 -10.36 2.05
N ASP A 42 -30.44 -9.25 2.50
CA ASP A 42 -31.23 -8.09 2.94
C ASP A 42 -31.88 -7.42 1.72
N PRO A 43 -33.21 -7.26 1.68
CA PRO A 43 -33.92 -6.76 0.50
C PRO A 43 -33.53 -5.33 0.09
N ARG A 44 -33.05 -4.51 1.04
CA ARG A 44 -32.65 -3.12 0.78
C ARG A 44 -31.17 -3.07 0.40
N ILE A 45 -30.32 -3.71 1.19
CA ILE A 45 -28.87 -3.69 0.99
C ILE A 45 -28.49 -4.51 -0.25
N GLY A 46 -29.05 -5.71 -0.41
CA GLY A 46 -28.82 -6.56 -1.57
C GLY A 46 -29.34 -5.96 -2.88
N SER A 47 -30.46 -5.23 -2.86
CA SER A 47 -30.93 -4.47 -4.03
C SER A 47 -29.96 -3.35 -4.37
N MET A 48 -29.55 -2.54 -3.38
CA MET A 48 -28.59 -1.45 -3.60
C MET A 48 -27.24 -1.95 -4.12
N LEU A 49 -26.76 -3.11 -3.67
CA LEU A 49 -25.53 -3.73 -4.17
C LEU A 49 -25.66 -4.17 -5.64
N ARG A 50 -26.81 -4.76 -6.02
CA ARG A 50 -27.10 -5.11 -7.43
C ARG A 50 -27.26 -3.87 -8.31
N ASP A 51 -27.95 -2.84 -7.82
CA ASP A 51 -28.18 -1.59 -8.54
C ASP A 51 -26.88 -0.77 -8.73
N ALA A 52 -25.91 -0.93 -7.82
CA ALA A 52 -24.56 -0.38 -7.93
C ALA A 52 -23.62 -1.21 -8.84
N GLY A 53 -24.13 -2.28 -9.45
CA GLY A 53 -23.40 -3.12 -10.40
C GLY A 53 -22.40 -4.09 -9.75
N PHE A 54 -22.56 -4.42 -8.46
CA PHE A 54 -21.83 -5.52 -7.83
C PHE A 54 -22.58 -6.84 -8.07
N ALA A 55 -21.85 -7.91 -8.34
CA ALA A 55 -22.41 -9.27 -8.35
C ALA A 55 -21.90 -10.07 -7.14
N PRO A 56 -22.71 -10.97 -6.58
CA PRO A 56 -22.33 -11.78 -5.42
C PRO A 56 -21.07 -12.63 -5.65
N ASP A 57 -20.77 -12.98 -6.90
CA ASP A 57 -19.60 -13.77 -7.32
C ASP A 57 -18.68 -12.99 -8.28
N ASP A 58 -18.67 -11.65 -8.22
CA ASP A 58 -17.70 -10.87 -9.02
C ASP A 58 -16.30 -11.05 -8.45
N GLU A 59 -15.38 -11.63 -9.22
CA GLU A 59 -13.96 -11.77 -8.84
C GLU A 59 -13.32 -10.41 -8.50
N ARG A 60 -13.84 -9.31 -9.07
CA ARG A 60 -13.41 -7.93 -8.77
C ARG A 60 -13.90 -7.42 -7.41
N GLY A 61 -14.87 -8.11 -6.81
CA GLY A 61 -15.38 -7.88 -5.46
C GLY A 61 -14.58 -8.62 -4.39
N ASN A 62 -13.53 -9.38 -4.74
CA ASN A 62 -12.69 -10.04 -3.76
C ASN A 62 -11.57 -9.10 -3.32
N ALA A 63 -11.66 -8.58 -2.09
CA ALA A 63 -10.52 -7.93 -1.47
C ALA A 63 -9.37 -8.96 -1.38
N PRO A 64 -8.14 -8.64 -1.82
CA PRO A 64 -7.03 -9.58 -1.70
C PRO A 64 -6.91 -10.02 -0.25
N THR A 65 -7.00 -11.33 -0.01
CA THR A 65 -6.82 -11.90 1.31
C THR A 65 -5.42 -11.61 1.83
N ALA A 66 -5.23 -11.64 3.15
CA ALA A 66 -3.91 -11.39 3.75
C ALA A 66 -2.84 -12.33 3.16
N ASP A 67 -3.22 -13.58 2.87
CA ASP A 67 -2.34 -14.59 2.25
C ASP A 67 -1.96 -14.22 0.82
N ASN A 68 -2.89 -13.68 0.03
CA ASN A 68 -2.60 -13.22 -1.33
C ASN A 68 -1.64 -12.03 -1.33
N ARG A 69 -1.74 -11.13 -0.33
CA ARG A 69 -0.81 -9.99 -0.18
C ARG A 69 0.60 -10.46 0.17
N LEU A 70 0.72 -11.40 1.11
CA LEU A 70 2.01 -12.00 1.47
C LEU A 70 2.65 -12.69 0.26
N ALA A 71 1.86 -13.38 -0.57
CA ALA A 71 2.33 -13.99 -1.80
C ALA A 71 2.85 -12.96 -2.82
N VAL A 72 2.15 -11.82 -3.01
CA VAL A 72 2.61 -10.73 -3.90
C VAL A 72 3.96 -10.16 -3.42
N PHE A 73 4.11 -9.89 -2.13
CA PHE A 73 5.37 -9.40 -1.58
C PHE A 73 6.50 -10.43 -1.66
N ALA A 74 6.21 -11.70 -1.38
CA ALA A 74 7.19 -12.78 -1.50
C ALA A 74 7.68 -12.93 -2.96
N ALA A 75 6.75 -12.92 -3.92
CA ALA A 75 7.08 -12.97 -5.35
C ALA A 75 7.89 -11.74 -5.78
N ALA A 76 7.54 -10.54 -5.30
CA ALA A 76 8.29 -9.33 -5.59
C ALA A 76 9.70 -9.34 -5.00
N ASN A 77 9.86 -9.83 -3.77
CA ASN A 77 11.17 -10.00 -3.15
C ASN A 77 12.01 -11.04 -3.91
N GLN A 78 11.41 -12.14 -4.37
CA GLN A 78 12.09 -13.12 -5.20
C GLN A 78 12.57 -12.50 -6.52
N ARG A 79 11.72 -11.73 -7.22
CA ARG A 79 12.13 -11.00 -8.43
C ARG A 79 13.28 -10.03 -8.17
N LEU A 80 13.31 -9.38 -7.01
CA LEU A 80 14.43 -8.53 -6.61
C LEU A 80 15.71 -9.34 -6.41
N GLN A 81 15.64 -10.48 -5.73
CA GLN A 81 16.79 -11.38 -5.56
C GLN A 81 17.34 -11.85 -6.91
N GLU A 82 16.47 -12.31 -7.81
CA GLU A 82 16.85 -12.74 -9.17
C GLU A 82 17.53 -11.61 -9.96
N ARG A 83 17.01 -10.37 -9.86
CA ARG A 83 17.62 -9.17 -10.46
C ARG A 83 18.98 -8.84 -9.86
N THR A 84 19.13 -8.93 -8.54
CA THR A 84 20.40 -8.73 -7.84
C THR A 84 21.43 -9.77 -8.25
N GLU A 85 21.04 -11.04 -8.36
CA GLU A 85 21.92 -12.10 -8.83
C GLU A 85 22.32 -11.90 -10.29
N ALA A 86 21.38 -11.55 -11.17
CA ALA A 86 21.67 -11.24 -12.57
C ALA A 86 22.66 -10.08 -12.69
N PHE A 87 22.40 -8.98 -11.99
CA PHE A 87 23.30 -7.83 -11.93
C PHE A 87 24.71 -8.23 -11.49
N ASN A 88 24.83 -9.00 -10.40
CA ASN A 88 26.14 -9.44 -9.90
C ASN A 88 26.85 -10.39 -10.87
N ARG A 89 26.13 -11.29 -11.56
CA ARG A 89 26.72 -12.16 -12.58
C ARG A 89 27.29 -11.35 -13.75
N ASP A 90 26.50 -10.42 -14.28
CA ASP A 90 26.88 -9.61 -15.43
C ASP A 90 28.07 -8.70 -15.10
N MET A 91 28.01 -8.01 -13.95
CA MET A 91 29.10 -7.15 -13.48
C MET A 91 30.36 -7.96 -13.15
N LYS A 92 30.23 -9.15 -12.57
CA LYS A 92 31.39 -10.03 -12.31
C LYS A 92 32.04 -10.50 -13.61
N ALA A 93 31.26 -10.81 -14.64
CA ALA A 93 31.80 -11.20 -15.94
C ALA A 93 32.62 -10.06 -16.58
N GLN A 94 32.20 -8.80 -16.37
CA GLN A 94 32.86 -7.62 -16.91
C GLN A 94 34.05 -7.13 -16.07
N HIS A 95 33.94 -7.18 -14.74
CA HIS A 95 34.87 -6.52 -13.80
C HIS A 95 35.66 -7.52 -12.92
N GLY A 96 35.43 -8.83 -13.06
CA GLY A 96 36.09 -9.91 -12.33
C GLY A 96 35.54 -10.16 -10.91
N HIS A 97 35.07 -9.12 -10.23
CA HIS A 97 34.42 -9.18 -8.92
C HIS A 97 33.23 -8.23 -8.87
N CYS A 98 32.11 -8.66 -8.28
CA CYS A 98 30.99 -7.80 -7.94
C CYS A 98 30.16 -8.44 -6.83
N GLN A 99 29.93 -7.68 -5.76
CA GLN A 99 28.91 -7.95 -4.75
C GLN A 99 28.12 -6.66 -4.50
N ALA A 100 27.04 -6.50 -5.25
CA ALA A 100 26.06 -5.47 -5.05
C ALA A 100 24.85 -6.02 -4.30
N VAL A 101 24.29 -5.17 -3.44
CA VAL A 101 23.09 -5.43 -2.65
C VAL A 101 22.07 -4.31 -2.87
N PRO A 102 20.76 -4.63 -2.81
CA PRO A 102 19.73 -3.62 -2.99
C PRO A 102 19.60 -2.72 -1.76
N PHE A 103 19.41 -1.43 -2.02
CA PHE A 103 19.05 -0.41 -1.05
C PHE A 103 17.68 0.17 -1.44
N LEU A 104 16.75 0.24 -0.49
CA LEU A 104 15.41 0.79 -0.71
C LEU A 104 15.38 2.29 -0.39
N VAL A 105 14.88 3.10 -1.33
CA VAL A 105 14.71 4.55 -1.12
C VAL A 105 13.62 4.83 -0.10
N ILE A 106 12.45 4.23 -0.28
CA ILE A 106 11.42 4.07 0.75
C ILE A 106 11.76 2.78 1.49
N ASP A 107 12.37 2.96 2.67
CA ASP A 107 12.89 1.87 3.50
C ASP A 107 11.80 0.92 4.01
N HIS A 108 12.17 -0.33 4.27
CA HIS A 108 11.30 -1.36 4.85
C HIS A 108 10.58 -0.89 6.11
N LYS A 109 11.19 -0.04 6.96
CA LYS A 109 10.54 0.52 8.15
C LYS A 109 9.31 1.37 7.84
N ILE A 110 9.23 1.97 6.65
CA ILE A 110 8.08 2.75 6.19
C ILE A 110 6.99 1.79 5.66
N TRP A 111 7.41 0.76 4.90
CA TRP A 111 6.52 -0.28 4.35
C TRP A 111 5.89 -1.16 5.43
N ASP A 112 6.66 -1.52 6.46
CA ASP A 112 6.20 -2.32 7.60
C ASP A 112 5.55 -1.44 8.69
N GLY A 113 5.66 -0.12 8.53
CA GLY A 113 5.17 0.87 9.47
C GLY A 113 3.69 1.25 9.27
N PRO A 114 3.22 2.26 10.04
CA PRO A 114 1.82 2.71 10.01
C PRO A 114 1.31 3.22 8.66
N HIS A 115 2.21 3.51 7.72
CA HIS A 115 1.90 4.04 6.40
C HIS A 115 2.01 3.01 5.29
N GLY A 116 2.46 1.79 5.58
CA GLY A 116 2.61 0.71 4.60
C GLY A 116 1.32 0.41 3.84
N ALA A 117 0.20 0.32 4.57
CA ALA A 117 -1.11 0.05 3.98
C ALA A 117 -1.56 1.11 2.97
N PHE A 118 -1.17 2.37 3.16
CA PHE A 118 -1.43 3.41 2.16
C PHE A 118 -0.63 3.12 0.88
N LEU A 119 0.67 2.84 1.00
CA LEU A 119 1.54 2.59 -0.15
C LEU A 119 1.11 1.35 -0.95
N TYR A 120 0.90 0.21 -0.29
CA TYR A 120 0.57 -1.02 -1.02
C TYR A 120 -0.93 -1.16 -1.34
N ALA A 121 -1.83 -0.89 -0.39
CA ALA A 121 -3.24 -1.24 -0.56
C ALA A 121 -4.03 -0.16 -1.30
N GLN A 122 -3.61 1.10 -1.17
CA GLN A 122 -4.34 2.24 -1.73
C GLN A 122 -3.65 2.76 -2.98
N MET A 123 -2.32 2.78 -3.03
CA MET A 123 -1.57 3.22 -4.21
C MET A 123 -1.11 2.09 -5.14
N ASP A 124 -1.36 0.82 -4.78
CA ASP A 124 -0.93 -0.35 -5.57
C ASP A 124 0.56 -0.29 -5.94
N LEU A 125 1.39 -0.02 -4.92
CA LEU A 125 2.85 0.05 -5.05
C LEU A 125 3.50 -1.14 -4.35
N ILE A 126 4.56 -1.65 -4.97
CA ILE A 126 5.37 -2.75 -4.45
C ILE A 126 6.78 -2.21 -4.16
N GLY A 127 7.20 -2.27 -2.90
CA GLY A 127 8.46 -1.67 -2.45
C GLY A 127 9.74 -2.28 -3.04
N TYR A 128 9.67 -3.47 -3.63
CA TYR A 128 10.80 -4.16 -4.27
C TYR A 128 10.94 -3.89 -5.77
N ASP A 129 10.01 -3.13 -6.35
CA ASP A 129 10.06 -2.75 -7.75
C ASP A 129 11.24 -1.82 -8.04
N GLU A 130 11.65 -1.80 -9.31
CA GLU A 130 12.86 -1.10 -9.74
C GLU A 130 12.86 0.37 -9.33
N TRP A 131 11.73 1.07 -9.40
CA TRP A 131 11.63 2.49 -9.06
C TRP A 131 12.07 2.82 -7.62
N ASN A 132 12.01 1.86 -6.69
CA ASN A 132 12.38 2.06 -5.28
C ASN A 132 13.78 1.53 -4.92
N VAL A 133 14.48 0.85 -5.83
CA VAL A 133 15.72 0.11 -5.55
C VAL A 133 16.95 0.79 -6.17
N ILE A 134 18.05 0.85 -5.41
CA ILE A 134 19.40 1.19 -5.86
C ILE A 134 20.31 -0.02 -5.62
N MET A 135 21.15 -0.40 -6.60
CA MET A 135 22.20 -1.40 -6.37
C MET A 135 23.45 -0.71 -5.84
N LEU A 136 23.92 -1.11 -4.66
CA LEU A 136 25.09 -0.53 -3.99
C LEU A 136 26.12 -1.62 -3.65
N ALA A 137 27.39 -1.27 -3.60
CA ALA A 137 28.48 -2.19 -3.25
C ALA A 137 28.38 -2.64 -1.78
N SER A 138 28.38 -3.94 -1.52
CA SER A 138 28.45 -4.47 -0.14
C SER A 138 29.87 -4.50 0.43
N ASP A 139 30.89 -4.34 -0.41
CA ASP A 139 32.30 -4.40 -0.02
C ASP A 139 33.16 -3.36 -0.78
N PRO A 140 34.32 -2.95 -0.24
CA PRO A 140 35.19 -1.95 -0.87
C PRO A 140 35.76 -2.36 -2.24
N GLN A 141 35.97 -3.65 -2.48
CA GLN A 141 36.49 -4.14 -3.75
C GLN A 141 35.44 -3.93 -4.85
N THR A 142 34.16 -4.15 -4.56
CA THR A 142 33.05 -3.86 -5.49
C THR A 142 32.96 -2.37 -5.81
N THR A 143 33.14 -1.47 -4.82
CA THR A 143 33.21 -0.03 -5.07
C THR A 143 34.30 0.32 -6.10
N GLN A 144 35.51 -0.22 -5.90
CA GLN A 144 36.67 0.07 -6.76
C GLN A 144 36.55 -0.54 -8.16
N THR A 145 36.08 -1.77 -8.26
CA THR A 145 36.07 -2.54 -9.51
C THR A 145 34.85 -2.25 -10.38
N CYS A 146 33.68 -2.08 -9.76
CA CYS A 146 32.40 -1.89 -10.44
C CYS A 146 31.93 -0.43 -10.48
N GLY A 147 32.63 0.50 -9.80
CA GLY A 147 32.26 1.91 -9.75
C GLY A 147 30.94 2.21 -9.02
N LEU A 148 30.51 1.30 -8.15
CA LEU A 148 29.28 1.46 -7.36
C LEU A 148 29.55 2.21 -6.06
N ALA A 149 28.58 3.00 -5.59
CA ALA A 149 28.66 3.58 -4.26
C ALA A 149 28.55 2.50 -3.17
N GLY A 150 29.26 2.67 -2.06
CA GLY A 150 29.22 1.75 -0.92
C GLY A 150 27.86 1.76 -0.23
N HIS A 151 27.38 0.58 0.17
CA HIS A 151 26.11 0.43 0.87
C HIS A 151 26.22 1.01 2.29
N PRO A 152 25.41 2.03 2.66
CA PRO A 152 25.53 2.72 3.94
C PRO A 152 24.97 1.94 5.13
N GLY A 153 24.36 0.79 4.88
CA GLY A 153 23.50 0.10 5.84
C GLY A 153 22.18 0.86 5.94
N PHE A 154 22.06 1.73 6.94
CA PHE A 154 20.87 2.52 7.19
C PHE A 154 21.16 4.02 7.01
N LEU A 155 20.26 4.73 6.30
CA LEU A 155 20.31 6.19 6.17
C LEU A 155 19.12 6.83 6.92
N PRO A 156 19.31 7.23 8.19
CA PRO A 156 18.24 7.84 8.99
C PRO A 156 17.65 9.09 8.33
N ALA A 157 18.49 9.96 7.77
CA ALA A 157 18.05 11.20 7.15
C ALA A 157 17.15 10.97 5.92
N VAL A 158 17.49 9.99 5.09
CA VAL A 158 16.67 9.60 3.92
C VAL A 158 15.35 9.00 4.39
N THR A 159 15.41 8.11 5.39
CA THR A 159 14.22 7.46 5.95
C THR A 159 13.26 8.50 6.54
N GLN A 160 13.78 9.48 7.28
CA GLN A 160 12.99 10.57 7.84
C GLN A 160 12.34 11.40 6.74
N ALA A 161 13.11 11.86 5.76
CA ALA A 161 12.59 12.66 4.66
C ALA A 161 11.51 11.92 3.86
N MET A 162 11.70 10.63 3.58
CA MET A 162 10.70 9.82 2.89
C MET A 162 9.46 9.57 3.76
N THR A 163 9.61 9.44 5.08
CA THR A 163 8.46 9.33 6.01
C THR A 163 7.61 10.60 5.97
N GLU A 164 8.23 11.78 5.98
CA GLU A 164 7.52 13.06 5.89
C GLU A 164 6.75 13.18 4.56
N HIS A 165 7.36 12.79 3.45
CA HIS A 165 6.68 12.74 2.15
C HIS A 165 5.48 11.78 2.15
N VAL A 166 5.64 10.57 2.68
CA VAL A 166 4.57 9.56 2.75
C VAL A 166 3.40 10.03 3.61
N ILE A 167 3.67 10.72 4.72
CA ILE A 167 2.61 11.34 5.54
C ILE A 167 1.84 12.39 4.73
N GLY A 168 2.55 13.25 4.00
CA GLY A 168 1.95 14.27 3.15
C GLY A 168 1.09 13.69 2.02
N TRP A 169 1.58 12.67 1.33
CA TRP A 169 0.83 11.98 0.28
C TRP A 169 -0.40 11.27 0.83
N LYS A 170 -0.27 10.59 1.97
CA LYS A 170 -1.43 9.96 2.63
C LYS A 170 -2.50 10.98 2.98
N ALA A 171 -2.13 12.13 3.56
CA ALA A 171 -3.07 13.18 3.88
C ALA A 171 -3.79 13.73 2.63
N ARG A 172 -3.08 13.89 1.51
CA ARG A 172 -3.66 14.27 0.22
C ARG A 172 -4.63 13.21 -0.30
N HIS A 173 -4.26 11.93 -0.21
CA HIS A 173 -5.15 10.83 -0.58
C HIS A 173 -6.42 10.79 0.29
N ASP A 174 -6.29 10.96 1.61
CA ASP A 174 -7.43 11.00 2.52
C ASP A 174 -8.35 12.20 2.21
N ALA A 175 -7.79 13.33 1.77
CA ALA A 175 -8.55 14.47 1.27
C ALA A 175 -9.25 14.18 -0.06
N LEU A 176 -8.61 13.45 -1.00
CA LEU A 176 -9.25 12.98 -2.23
C LEU A 176 -10.44 12.06 -1.91
N LEU A 177 -10.26 11.10 -1.01
CA LEU A 177 -11.35 10.23 -0.56
C LEU A 177 -12.52 11.02 0.05
N THR A 178 -12.22 12.10 0.77
CA THR A 178 -13.25 12.98 1.35
C THR A 178 -13.94 13.81 0.28
N ALA A 179 -13.21 14.31 -0.72
CA ALA A 179 -13.74 15.10 -1.82
C ALA A 179 -14.60 14.27 -2.78
N PHE A 180 -14.25 12.99 -2.96
CA PHE A 180 -14.85 12.11 -3.98
C PHE A 180 -15.71 10.95 -3.42
N GLY A 181 -15.74 10.67 -2.11
CA GLY A 181 -16.63 9.66 -1.50
C GLY A 181 -17.89 10.27 -0.87
N ILE A 182 -19.04 9.60 -0.65
CA ILE A 182 -19.77 8.49 -1.28
C ILE A 182 -21.14 9.11 -1.57
N PRO A 183 -21.64 9.27 -2.82
CA PRO A 183 -23.02 9.65 -3.00
C PRO A 183 -23.90 8.47 -2.57
N ALA A 184 -24.84 8.70 -1.66
CA ALA A 184 -25.86 7.72 -1.25
C ALA A 184 -26.79 7.25 -2.40
N GLY A 185 -26.49 7.60 -3.66
CA GLY A 185 -27.16 7.15 -4.85
C GLY A 185 -26.12 6.88 -5.93
N GLY A 186 -26.15 5.67 -6.50
CA GLY A 186 -25.22 5.19 -7.51
C GLY A 186 -25.20 6.06 -8.76
N GLY A 187 -24.23 6.97 -8.82
CA GLY A 187 -23.82 7.67 -10.02
C GLY A 187 -22.35 7.37 -10.30
N ARG A 188 -22.04 6.18 -10.86
CA ARG A 188 -20.81 6.01 -11.62
C ARG A 188 -20.92 6.93 -12.84
N ASN A 189 -19.89 7.75 -13.10
CA ASN A 189 -19.37 8.04 -14.46
C ASN A 189 -18.43 9.28 -14.54
N VAL A 190 -18.29 10.16 -13.53
CA VAL A 190 -17.30 11.28 -13.60
C VAL A 190 -16.49 11.44 -12.32
N ALA A 191 -17.13 11.44 -11.14
CA ALA A 191 -16.43 11.61 -9.86
C ALA A 191 -15.45 10.46 -9.54
N HIS A 192 -15.76 9.24 -9.99
CA HIS A 192 -14.87 8.09 -9.81
C HIS A 192 -13.68 8.14 -10.76
N GLU A 193 -13.88 8.47 -12.03
CA GLU A 193 -12.78 8.60 -12.99
C GLU A 193 -11.82 9.71 -12.57
N GLN A 194 -12.35 10.85 -12.08
CA GLN A 194 -11.53 11.93 -11.53
C GLN A 194 -10.74 11.48 -10.29
N TYR A 195 -11.36 10.74 -9.38
CA TYR A 195 -10.64 10.17 -8.24
C TYR A 195 -9.51 9.23 -8.68
N GLU A 196 -9.78 8.31 -9.60
CA GLU A 196 -8.77 7.37 -10.11
C GLU A 196 -7.62 8.12 -10.81
N MET A 197 -7.92 9.15 -11.61
CA MET A 197 -6.90 10.01 -12.22
C MET A 197 -6.02 10.71 -11.17
N GLU A 198 -6.63 11.31 -10.14
CA GLU A 198 -5.88 11.99 -9.07
C GLU A 198 -5.08 11.00 -8.21
N ARG A 199 -5.63 9.81 -7.97
CA ARG A 199 -4.94 8.71 -7.29
C ARG A 199 -3.72 8.25 -8.10
N ASP A 200 -3.87 8.07 -9.40
CA ASP A 200 -2.79 7.64 -10.29
C ASP A 200 -1.72 8.73 -10.42
N ALA A 201 -2.11 10.01 -10.45
CA ALA A 201 -1.18 11.13 -10.40
C ALA A 201 -0.37 11.14 -9.09
N LEU A 202 -1.03 10.90 -7.96
CA LEU A 202 -0.36 10.76 -6.66
C LEU A 202 0.57 9.55 -6.61
N ARG A 203 0.15 8.42 -7.18
CA ARG A 203 0.97 7.21 -7.32
C ARG A 203 2.24 7.50 -8.13
N GLN A 204 2.10 8.20 -9.26
CA GLN A 204 3.24 8.59 -10.10
C GLN A 204 4.17 9.56 -9.36
N GLU A 205 3.62 10.51 -8.60
CA GLU A 205 4.43 11.44 -7.77
C GLU A 205 5.32 10.71 -6.76
N ILE A 206 4.81 9.63 -6.14
CA ILE A 206 5.59 8.78 -5.22
C ILE A 206 6.77 8.13 -5.95
N ILE A 207 6.50 7.53 -7.11
CA ILE A 207 7.48 6.87 -7.97
C ILE A 207 8.56 7.86 -8.41
N ASP A 208 8.14 9.03 -8.91
CA ASP A 208 9.03 10.07 -9.40
C ASP A 208 9.91 10.62 -8.28
N LYS A 209 9.35 10.83 -7.09
CA LYS A 209 10.12 11.29 -5.93
C LYS A 209 11.19 10.29 -5.53
N ALA A 210 10.87 9.00 -5.48
CA ALA A 210 11.86 7.97 -5.19
C ALA A 210 12.93 7.93 -6.29
N GLY A 211 12.54 7.99 -7.56
CA GLY A 211 13.46 8.10 -8.69
C GLY A 211 14.40 9.31 -8.60
N TRP A 212 13.88 10.48 -8.21
CA TRP A 212 14.64 11.71 -8.00
C TRP A 212 15.62 11.63 -6.83
N MET A 213 15.29 10.86 -5.79
CA MET A 213 16.15 10.64 -4.63
C MET A 213 17.34 9.74 -4.93
N LYS A 214 17.21 8.77 -5.83
CA LYS A 214 18.28 7.81 -6.16
C LYS A 214 19.63 8.45 -6.50
N PRO A 215 19.76 9.32 -7.51
CA PRO A 215 21.04 9.91 -7.85
C PRO A 215 21.61 10.75 -6.71
N ARG A 216 20.76 11.41 -5.90
CA ARG A 216 21.20 12.20 -4.75
C ARG A 216 21.77 11.36 -3.63
N ILE A 217 21.16 10.20 -3.37
CA ILE A 217 21.68 9.22 -2.41
C ILE A 217 23.04 8.72 -2.91
N ILE A 218 23.13 8.33 -4.18
CA ILE A 218 24.39 7.86 -4.78
C ILE A 218 25.48 8.94 -4.68
N GLU A 219 25.18 10.17 -5.06
CA GLU A 219 26.13 11.29 -4.98
C GLU A 219 26.59 11.58 -3.54
N ASP A 220 25.69 11.55 -2.56
CA ASP A 220 26.04 11.75 -1.16
C ASP A 220 26.93 10.62 -0.63
N LEU A 221 26.65 9.37 -1.03
CA LEU A 221 27.48 8.22 -0.67
C LEU A 221 28.87 8.30 -1.30
N LEU A 222 28.97 8.69 -2.57
CA LEU A 222 30.24 8.86 -3.26
C LEU A 222 31.09 10.01 -2.71
N ARG A 223 30.48 11.04 -2.12
CA ARG A 223 31.24 12.13 -1.45
C ARG A 223 31.78 11.73 -0.08
N LYS A 224 31.20 10.71 0.55
CA LYS A 224 31.52 10.26 1.91
C LYS A 224 32.43 9.03 1.96
N GLY A 225 32.49 8.26 0.87
CA GLY A 225 33.41 7.11 0.70
C GLY A 225 34.77 7.54 0.19
#